data_AF-A0AAN4Z4B5-F1
#
_entry.id   AF-A0AAN4Z4B5-F1
#
_cell.length_a   1.000
_cell.length_b   1.000
_cell.length_c   1.000
_cell.angle_alpha   90.00
_cell.angle_beta   90.00
_cell.angle_gamma   90.00
#
_symmetry.space_group_name_H-M   'P 1'
#
loop_
_entity.id
_entity.type
_entity.pdbx_description
1 polymer ?
#
loop_
_entity_poly.entity_id
_entity_poly.type
_entity_poly.pdbx_seq_one_letter_code
_entity_poly.pdbx_strand_id
1 'polypeptide(L)'
;YHSRYVFFLFSTYNTFCQLKIGTVPLNFSCRFTDCFEINLLRFHVKSELELENSMQLIDQFPRSKYAITLKFQISLDKLMSLPPMEEMQILFRKPLNSAQLFQLISLHKVIYCYHATVDVNWAELKQAMEMISSEPRERTVRLCLDSSTVSNWLRLEGFSESSKAGDSCRKFQIELAKIPDDYDNSLLLRNKRCSIKIDRFRWDGDSFKKLVTITN
;
A
#
# COMPACT_ATOMS: atom_id res chain seq x y z
N TYR A 1 -6.55 -29.17 17.14
CA TYR A 1 -7.66 -28.43 17.76
C TYR A 1 -7.32 -26.94 17.77
N HIS A 2 -7.75 -26.20 16.74
CA HIS A 2 -7.65 -24.73 16.74
C HIS A 2 -9.05 -24.14 16.91
N SER A 3 -9.22 -23.43 18.00
CA SER A 3 -10.45 -22.75 18.39
C SER A 3 -10.94 -21.83 17.26
N ARG A 4 -12.19 -22.04 16.84
CA ARG A 4 -12.88 -21.24 15.82
C ARG A 4 -13.79 -20.25 16.54
N TYR A 5 -13.31 -19.03 16.75
CA TYR A 5 -14.15 -17.94 17.24
C TYR A 5 -14.66 -17.12 16.05
N VAL A 6 -15.94 -16.77 16.11
CA VAL A 6 -16.58 -15.79 15.24
C VAL A 6 -16.65 -14.49 16.02
N PHE A 7 -15.98 -13.44 15.56
CA PHE A 7 -16.09 -12.10 16.12
C PHE A 7 -16.88 -11.23 15.16
N PHE A 8 -18.03 -10.74 15.61
CA PHE A 8 -18.69 -9.60 15.01
C PHE A 8 -18.38 -8.39 15.89
N LEU A 9 -17.48 -7.51 15.45
CA LEU A 9 -17.25 -6.23 16.11
C LEU A 9 -18.23 -5.22 15.54
N PHE A 10 -19.33 -5.00 16.24
CA PHE A 10 -20.23 -3.88 15.97
C PHE A 10 -19.74 -2.69 16.79
N SER A 11 -19.23 -1.65 16.11
CA SER A 11 -19.03 -0.33 16.70
C SER A 11 -20.08 0.61 16.13
N THR A 12 -20.83 1.25 17.01
CA THR A 12 -21.99 2.11 16.69
C THR A 12 -21.61 3.45 16.06
N TYR A 13 -20.34 3.70 15.74
CA TYR A 13 -19.89 5.00 15.25
C TYR A 13 -19.17 5.02 13.89
N ASN A 14 -18.96 3.87 13.24
CA ASN A 14 -18.54 3.76 11.84
C ASN A 14 -18.60 2.27 11.48
N THR A 15 -19.56 1.86 10.65
CA THR A 15 -19.92 0.45 10.45
C THR A 15 -18.84 -0.30 9.66
N PHE A 16 -17.85 -0.85 10.36
CA PHE A 16 -16.90 -1.81 9.82
C PHE A 16 -17.44 -3.22 10.06
N CYS A 17 -17.94 -3.87 9.00
CA CYS A 17 -18.24 -5.31 9.06
C CYS A 17 -17.01 -6.08 8.56
N GLN A 18 -16.33 -6.82 9.45
CA GLN A 18 -15.24 -7.71 9.05
C GLN A 18 -15.76 -9.15 8.99
N LEU A 19 -16.12 -9.60 7.79
CA LEU A 19 -16.67 -10.92 7.57
C LEU A 19 -15.53 -11.90 7.26
N LYS A 20 -15.24 -12.83 8.20
CA LYS A 20 -14.23 -13.87 7.97
C LYS A 20 -14.87 -15.04 7.22
N ILE A 21 -14.81 -14.97 5.89
CA ILE A 21 -15.31 -16.01 4.98
C ILE A 21 -14.41 -17.25 5.11
N GLY A 22 -14.98 -18.37 5.50
CA GLY A 22 -14.26 -19.62 5.77
C GLY A 22 -14.94 -20.50 6.82
N THR A 23 -15.82 -19.91 7.64
CA THR A 23 -16.65 -20.65 8.62
C THR A 23 -18.14 -20.48 8.41
N VAL A 24 -18.57 -19.49 7.61
CA VAL A 24 -19.96 -19.16 7.36
C VAL A 24 -20.30 -19.52 5.91
N PRO A 25 -21.36 -20.30 5.66
CA PRO A 25 -21.85 -20.56 4.30
C PRO A 25 -22.10 -19.27 3.52
N LEU A 26 -21.75 -19.26 2.23
CA LEU A 26 -21.87 -18.08 1.37
C LEU A 26 -23.31 -17.54 1.37
N ASN A 27 -24.30 -18.41 1.24
CA ASN A 27 -25.73 -18.08 1.22
C ASN A 27 -26.21 -17.35 2.49
N PHE A 28 -25.69 -17.69 3.66
CA PHE A 28 -26.00 -17.00 4.91
C PHE A 28 -25.42 -15.58 4.89
N SER A 29 -24.19 -15.43 4.42
CA SER A 29 -23.52 -14.12 4.32
C SER A 29 -24.31 -13.19 3.39
N CYS A 30 -24.82 -13.68 2.25
CA CYS A 30 -25.67 -12.88 1.35
C CYS A 30 -26.95 -12.40 2.06
N ARG A 31 -27.71 -13.31 2.67
CA ARG A 31 -28.97 -12.93 3.35
C ARG A 31 -28.77 -12.00 4.53
N PHE A 32 -27.69 -12.20 5.29
CA PHE A 32 -27.40 -11.35 6.43
C PHE A 32 -27.12 -9.91 6.00
N THR A 33 -26.49 -9.74 4.85
CA THR A 33 -26.02 -8.45 4.35
C THR A 33 -27.09 -7.65 3.61
N ASP A 34 -28.19 -8.28 3.17
CA ASP A 34 -29.37 -7.59 2.61
C ASP A 34 -29.95 -6.51 3.54
N CYS A 35 -29.71 -6.63 4.86
CA CYS A 35 -30.20 -5.69 5.86
C CYS A 35 -29.22 -4.55 6.20
N PHE A 36 -28.03 -4.51 5.59
CA PHE A 36 -26.98 -3.55 5.94
C PHE A 36 -26.38 -2.88 4.71
N GLU A 37 -26.08 -1.59 4.81
CA GLU A 37 -25.23 -0.92 3.82
C GLU A 37 -23.77 -1.27 4.10
N ILE A 38 -23.17 -2.04 3.19
CA ILE A 38 -21.75 -2.39 3.27
C ILE A 38 -20.95 -1.35 2.51
N ASN A 39 -20.27 -0.48 3.25
CA ASN A 39 -19.44 0.55 2.64
C ASN A 39 -18.09 0.00 2.15
N LEU A 40 -17.52 -1.00 2.84
CA LEU A 40 -16.20 -1.55 2.51
C LEU A 40 -16.11 -3.04 2.87
N LEU A 41 -15.79 -3.88 1.88
CA LEU A 41 -15.43 -5.28 2.06
C LEU A 41 -13.90 -5.44 2.12
N ARG A 42 -13.41 -6.12 3.16
CA ARG A 42 -11.98 -6.40 3.36
C ARG A 42 -11.70 -7.89 3.25
N PHE A 43 -10.80 -8.25 2.34
CA PHE A 43 -10.41 -9.63 2.09
C PHE A 43 -8.96 -9.87 2.50
N HIS A 44 -8.72 -10.95 3.25
CA HIS A 44 -7.36 -11.42 3.55
C HIS A 44 -7.14 -12.77 2.88
N VAL A 45 -6.46 -12.74 1.75
CA VAL A 45 -6.39 -13.86 0.82
C VAL A 45 -5.02 -14.52 0.90
N LYS A 46 -5.02 -15.81 1.21
CA LYS A 46 -3.82 -16.65 1.42
C LYS A 46 -3.72 -17.80 0.41
N SER A 47 -4.73 -17.98 -0.43
CA SER A 47 -4.76 -19.03 -1.45
C SER A 47 -5.57 -18.59 -2.66
N GLU A 48 -5.41 -19.31 -3.76
CA GLU A 48 -6.16 -19.06 -4.99
C GLU A 48 -7.67 -19.27 -4.82
N LEU A 49 -8.06 -20.33 -4.09
CA LEU A 49 -9.46 -20.57 -3.76
C LEU A 49 -10.08 -19.43 -2.94
N GLU A 50 -9.34 -18.89 -1.97
CA GLU A 50 -9.80 -17.71 -1.21
C GLU A 50 -9.94 -16.48 -2.10
N LEU A 51 -9.09 -16.33 -3.13
CA LEU A 51 -9.20 -15.23 -4.09
C LEU A 51 -10.46 -15.37 -4.92
N GLU A 52 -10.72 -16.57 -5.47
CA GLU A 52 -11.91 -16.85 -6.27
C GLU A 52 -13.20 -16.63 -5.48
N ASN A 53 -13.26 -17.11 -4.23
CA ASN A 53 -14.38 -16.86 -3.34
C ASN A 53 -14.56 -15.36 -3.04
N SER A 54 -13.46 -14.62 -2.89
CA SER A 54 -13.51 -13.16 -2.70
C SER A 54 -14.04 -12.45 -3.94
N MET A 55 -13.65 -12.90 -5.15
CA MET A 55 -14.16 -12.35 -6.41
C MET A 55 -15.67 -12.58 -6.58
N GLN A 56 -16.17 -13.77 -6.25
CA GLN A 56 -17.61 -14.05 -6.28
C GLN A 56 -18.40 -13.14 -5.32
N LEU A 57 -17.81 -12.80 -4.16
CA LEU A 57 -18.43 -11.88 -3.22
C LEU A 57 -18.41 -10.43 -3.72
N ILE A 58 -17.32 -10.00 -4.35
CA ILE A 58 -17.26 -8.67 -5.00
C ILE A 58 -18.40 -8.54 -6.02
N ASP A 59 -18.65 -9.56 -6.83
CA ASP A 59 -19.73 -9.56 -7.82
C ASP A 59 -21.13 -9.49 -7.18
N GLN A 60 -21.30 -10.02 -5.96
CA GLN A 60 -22.57 -9.98 -5.22
C GLN A 60 -22.84 -8.62 -4.55
N PHE A 61 -21.80 -7.83 -4.30
CA PHE A 61 -21.92 -6.53 -3.61
C PHE A 61 -21.37 -5.36 -4.43
N PRO A 62 -21.78 -5.16 -5.71
CA PRO A 62 -21.13 -4.29 -6.67
C PRO A 62 -21.05 -2.81 -6.27
N ARG A 63 -21.90 -2.36 -5.33
CA ARG A 63 -21.92 -0.98 -4.80
C ARG A 63 -20.94 -0.74 -3.66
N SER A 64 -20.39 -1.82 -3.08
CA SER A 64 -19.43 -1.71 -1.98
C SER A 64 -18.07 -1.25 -2.50
N LYS A 65 -17.28 -0.65 -1.62
CA LYS A 65 -15.84 -0.53 -1.86
C LYS A 65 -15.13 -1.82 -1.46
N TYR A 66 -13.92 -2.00 -1.96
CA TYR A 66 -13.16 -3.22 -1.72
C TYR A 66 -11.73 -2.93 -1.30
N ALA A 67 -11.22 -3.74 -0.38
CA ALA A 67 -9.83 -3.77 -0.01
C ALA A 67 -9.34 -5.21 0.11
N ILE A 68 -8.13 -5.48 -0.39
CA ILE A 68 -7.57 -6.83 -0.44
C ILE A 68 -6.17 -6.87 0.14
N THR A 69 -5.87 -7.93 0.89
CA THR A 69 -4.53 -8.26 1.37
C THR A 69 -4.11 -9.61 0.79
N LEU A 70 -3.17 -9.59 -0.15
CA LEU A 70 -2.64 -10.76 -0.84
C LEU A 70 -1.41 -11.31 -0.10
N LYS A 71 -1.55 -12.49 0.50
CA LYS A 71 -0.50 -13.21 1.26
C LYS A 71 0.13 -14.37 0.49
N PHE A 72 -0.31 -14.60 -0.75
CA PHE A 72 0.20 -15.64 -1.62
C PHE A 72 0.50 -15.05 -3.00
N GLN A 73 1.38 -15.73 -3.74
CA GLN A 73 1.75 -15.30 -5.08
C GLN A 73 0.64 -15.62 -6.06
N ILE A 74 0.15 -14.61 -6.77
CA ILE A 74 -0.77 -14.77 -7.91
C ILE A 74 -0.04 -14.54 -9.22
N SER A 75 -0.60 -15.08 -10.32
CA SER A 75 -0.10 -14.77 -11.65
C SER A 75 -0.27 -13.27 -11.93
N LEU A 76 0.60 -12.74 -12.79
CA LEU A 76 0.55 -11.33 -13.13
C LEU A 76 -0.78 -10.97 -13.80
N ASP A 77 -1.22 -11.78 -14.76
CA ASP A 77 -2.47 -11.54 -15.47
C ASP A 77 -3.66 -11.49 -14.51
N LYS A 78 -3.67 -12.35 -13.48
CA LYS A 78 -4.71 -12.38 -12.44
C LYS A 78 -4.62 -11.20 -11.48
N LEU A 79 -3.41 -10.74 -11.15
CA LEU A 79 -3.21 -9.52 -10.35
C LEU A 79 -3.76 -8.29 -11.09
N MET A 80 -3.50 -8.21 -12.39
CA MET A 80 -3.91 -7.09 -13.23
C MET A 80 -5.36 -7.15 -13.67
N SER A 81 -6.01 -8.32 -13.57
CA SER A 81 -7.44 -8.49 -13.78
C SER A 81 -8.27 -8.16 -12.55
N LEU A 82 -7.66 -7.86 -11.39
CA LEU A 82 -8.41 -7.48 -10.20
C LEU A 82 -9.12 -6.15 -10.45
N PRO A 83 -10.39 -6.00 -10.03
CA PRO A 83 -11.09 -4.74 -10.17
C PRO A 83 -10.39 -3.64 -9.35
N PRO A 84 -10.60 -2.35 -9.68
CA PRO A 84 -10.12 -1.25 -8.86
C PRO A 84 -10.51 -1.44 -7.38
N MET A 85 -9.56 -1.19 -6.49
CA MET A 85 -9.71 -1.37 -5.05
C MET A 85 -9.41 -0.04 -4.36
N GLU A 86 -10.09 0.23 -3.24
CA GLU A 86 -9.71 1.33 -2.35
C GLU A 86 -8.33 1.08 -1.75
N GLU A 87 -8.02 -0.17 -1.42
CA GLU A 87 -6.74 -0.55 -0.82
C GLU A 87 -6.30 -1.94 -1.25
N MET A 88 -5.05 -2.06 -1.71
CA MET A 88 -4.39 -3.32 -2.01
C MET A 88 -3.11 -3.46 -1.20
N GLN A 89 -2.98 -4.54 -0.45
CA GLN A 89 -1.75 -4.91 0.25
C GLN A 89 -1.13 -6.16 -0.36
N ILE A 90 0.15 -6.12 -0.67
CA ILE A 90 0.93 -7.21 -1.23
C ILE A 90 1.99 -7.63 -0.21
N LEU A 91 1.83 -8.86 0.31
CA LEU A 91 2.67 -9.45 1.36
C LEU A 91 3.49 -10.65 0.88
N PHE A 92 3.34 -11.09 -0.37
CA PHE A 92 4.20 -12.14 -0.92
C PHE A 92 5.60 -11.59 -1.26
N ARG A 93 6.61 -12.47 -1.31
CA ARG A 93 8.03 -12.08 -1.43
C ARG A 93 8.51 -11.84 -2.87
N LYS A 94 7.74 -12.25 -3.87
CA LYS A 94 8.13 -12.09 -5.28
C LYS A 94 8.21 -10.58 -5.62
N PRO A 95 9.35 -10.11 -6.15
CA PRO A 95 9.49 -8.72 -6.58
C PRO A 95 8.49 -8.34 -7.66
N LEU A 96 8.05 -7.09 -7.63
CA LEU A 96 7.32 -6.45 -8.72
C LEU A 96 8.31 -5.62 -9.53
N ASN A 97 8.25 -5.70 -10.86
CA ASN A 97 9.00 -4.77 -11.70
C ASN A 97 8.27 -3.42 -11.81
N SER A 98 8.94 -2.42 -12.38
CA SER A 98 8.41 -1.07 -12.57
C SER A 98 7.11 -1.03 -13.38
N ALA A 99 7.03 -1.75 -14.50
CA ALA A 99 5.83 -1.81 -15.34
C ALA A 99 4.61 -2.34 -14.57
N GLN A 100 4.81 -3.38 -13.76
CA GLN A 100 3.77 -3.94 -12.89
C GLN A 100 3.33 -2.94 -11.83
N LEU A 101 4.29 -2.26 -11.18
CA LEU A 101 3.96 -1.22 -10.22
C LEU A 101 3.15 -0.10 -10.87
N PHE A 102 3.54 0.40 -12.04
CA PHE A 102 2.82 1.48 -12.73
C PHE A 102 1.39 1.09 -13.10
N GLN A 103 1.18 -0.16 -13.53
CA GLN A 103 -0.15 -0.68 -13.80
C GLN A 103 -1.00 -0.78 -12.52
N LEU A 104 -0.43 -1.21 -11.41
CA LEU A 104 -1.15 -1.18 -10.13
C LEU A 104 -1.50 0.27 -9.75
N ILE A 105 -0.56 1.20 -9.88
CA ILE A 105 -0.74 2.63 -9.57
C ILE A 105 -1.87 3.23 -10.39
N SER A 106 -2.00 2.89 -11.68
CA SER A 106 -3.07 3.44 -12.51
C SER A 106 -4.45 2.92 -12.07
N LEU A 107 -4.54 1.67 -11.60
CA LEU A 107 -5.79 1.00 -11.24
C LEU A 107 -6.27 1.27 -9.81
N HIS A 108 -5.37 1.20 -8.82
CA HIS A 108 -5.75 1.17 -7.40
C HIS A 108 -5.47 2.52 -6.71
N LYS A 109 -6.33 2.88 -5.75
CA LYS A 109 -6.18 4.13 -4.99
C LYS A 109 -5.00 4.04 -4.02
N VAL A 110 -4.94 2.97 -3.24
CA VAL A 110 -3.92 2.73 -2.22
C VAL A 110 -3.24 1.38 -2.47
N ILE A 111 -1.92 1.37 -2.54
CA ILE A 111 -1.10 0.17 -2.78
C ILE A 111 -0.01 0.09 -1.72
N TYR A 112 0.06 -1.01 -0.99
CA TYR A 112 1.10 -1.25 0.00
C TYR A 112 1.89 -2.54 -0.33
N CYS A 113 3.17 -2.39 -0.63
CA CYS A 113 4.12 -3.47 -0.89
C CYS A 113 5.07 -3.63 0.31
N TYR A 114 4.71 -4.48 1.29
CA TYR A 114 5.44 -4.57 2.57
C TYR A 114 6.62 -5.55 2.58
N HIS A 115 6.53 -6.65 1.83
CA HIS A 115 7.57 -7.70 1.80
C HIS A 115 8.24 -7.86 0.43
N ALA A 116 7.55 -7.47 -0.64
CA ALA A 116 8.12 -7.42 -1.97
C ALA A 116 9.06 -6.21 -2.07
N THR A 117 10.31 -6.45 -2.43
CA THR A 117 11.13 -5.40 -3.04
C THR A 117 10.52 -5.09 -4.39
N VAL A 118 10.21 -3.83 -4.64
CA VAL A 118 9.92 -3.40 -6.02
C VAL A 118 11.26 -3.14 -6.68
N ASP A 119 11.50 -3.83 -7.79
CA ASP A 119 12.66 -3.61 -8.64
C ASP A 119 12.40 -2.35 -9.49
N VAL A 120 12.70 -1.20 -8.89
CA VAL A 120 12.61 0.13 -9.49
C VAL A 120 13.92 0.86 -9.30
N ASN A 121 14.38 1.52 -10.36
CA ASN A 121 15.46 2.50 -10.28
C ASN A 121 14.90 3.90 -9.95
N TRP A 122 15.82 4.86 -9.76
CA TRP A 122 15.44 6.22 -9.37
C TRP A 122 14.59 6.95 -10.43
N ALA A 123 14.85 6.73 -11.72
CA ALA A 123 14.08 7.36 -12.80
C ALA A 123 12.64 6.80 -12.84
N GLU A 124 12.49 5.49 -12.64
CA GLU A 124 11.19 4.84 -12.56
C GLU A 124 10.41 5.28 -11.32
N LEU A 125 11.07 5.48 -10.17
CA LEU A 125 10.41 6.03 -9.00
C LEU A 125 9.89 7.46 -9.26
N LYS A 126 10.69 8.32 -9.91
CA LYS A 126 10.23 9.65 -10.32
C LYS A 126 9.03 9.58 -11.26
N GLN A 127 9.00 8.63 -12.18
CA GLN A 127 7.86 8.42 -13.06
C GLN A 127 6.61 8.02 -12.26
N ALA A 128 6.72 7.09 -11.30
CA ALA A 128 5.61 6.77 -10.39
C ALA A 128 5.12 8.01 -9.62
N MET A 129 6.04 8.83 -9.12
CA MET A 129 5.69 10.09 -8.46
C MET A 129 4.97 11.06 -9.37
N GLU A 130 5.41 11.18 -10.63
CA GLU A 130 4.78 12.05 -11.62
C GLU A 130 3.35 11.58 -11.92
N MET A 131 3.15 10.27 -12.11
CA MET A 131 1.82 9.67 -12.25
C MET A 131 0.92 10.04 -11.08
N ILE A 132 1.37 9.76 -9.84
CA ILE A 132 0.62 10.07 -8.61
C ILE A 132 0.34 11.58 -8.50
N SER A 133 1.32 12.43 -8.79
CA SER A 133 1.19 13.90 -8.69
C SER A 133 0.24 14.50 -9.72
N SER A 134 0.07 13.84 -10.87
CA SER A 134 -0.77 14.30 -11.98
C SER A 134 -2.25 13.98 -11.78
N GLU A 135 -2.55 13.00 -10.92
CA GLU A 135 -3.92 12.62 -10.62
C GLU A 135 -4.58 13.62 -9.67
N PRO A 136 -5.87 14.00 -9.91
CA PRO A 136 -6.61 14.85 -8.98
C PRO A 136 -7.13 14.08 -7.76
N ARG A 137 -7.16 12.75 -7.82
CA ARG A 137 -7.63 11.89 -6.72
C ARG A 137 -6.45 11.58 -5.80
N GLU A 138 -6.71 11.55 -4.50
CA GLU A 138 -5.74 11.07 -3.51
C GLU A 138 -5.33 9.63 -3.83
N ARG A 139 -4.04 9.40 -3.96
CA ARG A 139 -3.40 8.10 -4.14
C ARG A 139 -2.32 7.91 -3.10
N THR A 140 -2.07 6.65 -2.76
CA THR A 140 -0.99 6.30 -1.83
C THR A 140 -0.28 5.06 -2.30
N VAL A 141 1.05 5.12 -2.39
CA VAL A 141 1.89 3.97 -2.73
C VAL A 141 2.93 3.83 -1.65
N ARG A 142 2.95 2.68 -0.97
CA ARG A 142 3.98 2.34 0.03
C ARG A 142 4.85 1.22 -0.50
N LEU A 143 6.15 1.48 -0.56
CA LEU A 143 7.16 0.56 -1.06
C LEU A 143 8.12 0.19 0.08
N CYS A 144 8.65 -1.03 0.02
CA CYS A 144 9.68 -1.51 0.93
C CYS A 144 11.00 -1.60 0.16
N LEU A 145 11.90 -0.64 0.42
CA LEU A 145 13.15 -0.45 -0.32
C LEU A 145 14.36 -0.61 0.61
N ASP A 146 15.49 -1.03 0.07
CA ASP A 146 16.71 -1.14 0.86
C ASP A 146 17.24 0.25 1.26
N SER A 147 17.73 0.38 2.50
CA SER A 147 18.23 1.64 3.08
C SER A 147 19.29 2.29 2.19
N SER A 148 20.24 1.50 1.70
CA SER A 148 21.32 1.95 0.81
C SER A 148 20.79 2.53 -0.51
N THR A 149 19.78 1.88 -1.10
CA THR A 149 19.12 2.36 -2.32
C THR A 149 18.49 3.73 -2.10
N VAL A 150 17.74 3.90 -1.00
CA VAL A 150 17.10 5.17 -0.66
C VAL A 150 18.15 6.27 -0.43
N SER A 151 19.17 6.01 0.39
CA SER A 151 20.25 6.97 0.66
C SER A 151 20.99 7.39 -0.61
N ASN A 152 21.28 6.43 -1.51
CA ASN A 152 21.92 6.72 -2.79
C ASN A 152 21.06 7.63 -3.67
N TRP A 153 19.74 7.39 -3.75
CA TRP A 153 18.84 8.25 -4.51
C TRP A 153 18.76 9.66 -3.95
N LEU A 154 18.72 9.80 -2.63
CA LEU A 154 18.74 11.12 -1.99
C LEU A 154 20.04 11.87 -2.29
N ARG A 155 21.19 11.20 -2.21
CA ARG A 155 22.49 11.79 -2.59
C ARG A 155 22.54 12.21 -4.06
N LEU A 156 21.94 11.42 -4.96
CA LEU A 156 21.84 11.79 -6.38
C LEU A 156 21.02 13.07 -6.63
N GLU A 157 20.09 13.42 -5.72
CA GLU A 157 19.37 14.69 -5.76
C GLU A 157 20.09 15.84 -5.03
N GLY A 158 21.24 15.56 -4.41
CA GLY A 158 22.05 16.55 -3.70
C GLY A 158 21.76 16.66 -2.20
N PHE A 159 20.96 15.75 -1.64
CA PHE A 159 20.78 15.68 -0.19
C PHE A 159 21.98 15.02 0.50
N SER A 160 22.23 15.41 1.74
CA SER A 160 23.29 14.86 2.57
C SER A 160 22.89 14.79 4.04
N GLU A 161 23.76 14.22 4.87
CA GLU A 161 23.61 14.12 6.32
C GLU A 161 23.36 15.48 6.99
N SER A 162 23.86 16.57 6.41
CA SER A 162 23.69 17.93 6.93
C SER A 162 22.40 18.62 6.47
N SER A 163 21.63 17.99 5.58
CA SER A 163 20.36 18.53 5.09
C SER A 163 19.30 18.56 6.20
N LYS A 164 18.56 19.66 6.31
CA LYS A 164 17.58 19.93 7.36
C LYS A 164 16.23 20.37 6.79
N ALA A 165 15.19 20.38 7.64
CA ALA A 165 13.88 20.89 7.25
C ALA A 165 13.97 22.33 6.70
N GLY A 166 13.25 22.59 5.61
CA GLY A 166 13.31 23.83 4.85
C GLY A 166 14.31 23.81 3.69
N ASP A 167 15.32 22.93 3.71
CA ASP A 167 16.29 22.85 2.61
C ASP A 167 15.60 22.42 1.30
N SER A 168 16.07 22.99 0.20
CA SER A 168 15.60 22.63 -1.15
C SER A 168 16.77 22.14 -1.98
N CYS A 169 16.66 20.91 -2.49
CA CYS A 169 17.64 20.31 -3.39
C CYS A 169 16.93 19.98 -4.70
N ARG A 170 17.31 20.70 -5.77
CA ARG A 170 16.71 20.60 -7.10
C ARG A 170 15.19 20.82 -7.08
N LYS A 171 14.40 19.77 -7.28
CA LYS A 171 12.93 19.80 -7.33
C LYS A 171 12.27 19.42 -6.00
N PHE A 172 13.06 19.06 -5.00
CA PHE A 172 12.59 18.55 -3.73
C PHE A 172 12.84 19.53 -2.60
N GLN A 173 11.86 19.70 -1.72
CA GLN A 173 11.98 20.44 -0.48
C GLN A 173 11.82 19.47 0.70
N ILE A 174 12.65 19.62 1.74
CA ILE A 174 12.48 18.89 3.00
C ILE A 174 11.43 19.59 3.84
N GLU A 175 10.31 18.94 4.12
CA GLU A 175 9.27 19.49 5.01
C GLU A 175 9.54 19.12 6.47
N LEU A 176 9.97 17.88 6.71
CA LEU A 176 10.28 17.38 8.05
C LEU A 176 11.50 16.46 7.98
N ALA A 177 12.50 16.76 8.79
CA ALA A 177 13.62 15.87 9.06
C ALA A 177 13.71 15.70 10.58
N LYS A 178 13.18 14.59 11.10
CA LYS A 178 13.44 14.20 12.51
C LYS A 178 14.65 13.25 12.52
N ILE A 179 15.73 13.68 13.17
CA ILE A 179 16.98 12.93 13.43
C ILE A 179 17.54 13.48 14.77
N PRO A 180 18.21 12.72 15.69
CA PRO A 180 18.53 11.30 15.71
C PRO A 180 17.96 10.47 16.90
N ASP A 181 17.40 11.06 17.96
CA ASP A 181 17.23 10.35 19.25
C ASP A 181 15.85 9.71 19.49
N ASP A 182 14.96 9.68 18.49
CA ASP A 182 13.61 9.12 18.64
C ASP A 182 13.37 7.97 17.65
N TYR A 183 12.54 7.00 18.05
CA TYR A 183 12.16 5.85 17.22
C TYR A 183 11.30 6.25 15.99
N ASP A 184 10.97 7.53 15.88
CA ASP A 184 10.06 8.13 14.90
C ASP A 184 10.77 9.07 13.91
N ASN A 185 12.03 8.75 13.56
CA ASN A 185 12.80 9.48 12.55
C ASN A 185 12.21 9.26 11.15
N SER A 186 11.29 10.13 10.71
CA SER A 186 10.81 10.16 9.33
C SER A 186 11.41 11.34 8.56
N LEU A 187 11.82 11.08 7.32
CA LEU A 187 12.17 12.11 6.34
C LEU A 187 10.96 12.35 5.42
N LEU A 188 10.46 13.57 5.40
CA LEU A 188 9.36 13.99 4.52
C LEU A 188 9.90 14.96 3.47
N LEU A 189 9.78 14.57 2.21
CA LEU A 189 10.17 15.34 1.04
C LEU A 189 8.93 15.73 0.25
N ARG A 190 8.91 16.95 -0.28
CA ARG A 190 7.85 17.42 -1.17
C ARG A 190 8.39 17.75 -2.54
N ASN A 191 7.66 17.33 -3.57
CA ASN A 191 7.89 17.70 -4.97
C ASN A 191 6.53 17.99 -5.61
N LYS A 192 6.27 19.27 -5.89
CA LYS A 192 4.96 19.76 -6.36
C LYS A 192 3.83 19.36 -5.39
N ARG A 193 2.82 18.64 -5.89
CA ARG A 193 1.69 18.11 -5.11
C ARG A 193 2.00 16.77 -4.44
N CYS A 194 3.16 16.17 -4.72
CA CYS A 194 3.51 14.86 -4.21
C CYS A 194 4.40 14.98 -2.96
N SER A 195 4.15 14.14 -1.96
CA SER A 195 5.00 13.97 -0.80
C SER A 195 5.56 12.55 -0.73
N ILE A 196 6.83 12.44 -0.36
CA ILE A 196 7.52 11.18 -0.05
C ILE A 196 7.85 11.17 1.43
N LYS A 197 7.28 10.21 2.15
CA LYS A 197 7.65 9.91 3.53
C LYS A 197 8.53 8.67 3.57
N ILE A 198 9.72 8.78 4.14
CA ILE A 198 10.63 7.67 4.39
C ILE A 198 10.65 7.41 5.90
N ASP A 199 10.10 6.28 6.33
CA ASP A 199 9.99 5.93 7.74
C ASP A 199 11.33 5.37 8.26
N ARG A 200 11.69 5.77 9.49
CA ARG A 200 12.91 5.35 10.21
C ARG A 200 14.18 5.53 9.38
N PHE A 201 14.29 6.64 8.67
CA PHE A 201 15.40 6.93 7.77
C PHE A 201 16.69 7.22 8.56
N ARG A 202 17.80 6.66 8.10
CA ARG A 202 19.16 6.96 8.58
C ARG A 202 20.13 6.93 7.40
N TRP A 203 21.10 7.83 7.41
CA TRP A 203 22.08 7.99 6.34
C TRP A 203 23.17 6.92 6.32
N ASP A 204 23.46 6.33 7.49
CA ASP A 204 24.50 5.32 7.70
C ASP A 204 24.20 3.98 7.00
N GLY A 205 23.03 3.84 6.37
CA GLY A 205 22.73 2.71 5.50
C GLY A 205 22.66 1.41 6.28
N ASP A 206 21.76 1.36 7.27
CA ASP A 206 21.48 0.12 7.99
C ASP A 206 20.97 -1.00 7.05
N SER A 207 21.07 -2.25 7.49
CA SER A 207 20.59 -3.41 6.72
C SER A 207 19.07 -3.55 6.69
N PHE A 208 18.35 -2.62 7.32
CA PHE A 208 16.90 -2.66 7.42
C PHE A 208 16.24 -2.00 6.21
N LYS A 209 15.22 -2.66 5.66
CA LYS A 209 14.38 -2.04 4.64
C LYS A 209 13.64 -0.82 5.20
N LYS A 210 13.48 0.20 4.36
CA LYS A 210 12.75 1.43 4.64
C LYS A 210 11.40 1.40 3.95
N LEU A 211 10.38 1.85 4.68
CA LEU A 211 9.07 2.09 4.10
C LEU A 211 9.08 3.48 3.48
N VAL A 212 8.91 3.52 2.16
CA VAL A 212 8.82 4.74 1.37
C VAL A 212 7.36 4.89 0.94
N THR A 213 6.67 5.89 1.48
CA THR A 213 5.28 6.19 1.16
C THR A 213 5.21 7.42 0.27
N ILE A 214 4.57 7.30 -0.89
CA ILE A 214 4.35 8.37 -1.87
C ILE A 214 2.86 8.71 -1.86
N THR A 215 2.52 9.99 -1.72
CA THR A 215 1.13 10.50 -1.71
C THR A 215 1.03 11.80 -2.50
N ASN A 216 -0.14 12.11 -3.06
CA ASN A 216 -0.46 13.43 -3.64
C ASN A 216 -1.51 14.20 -2.82
#